data_AF-X1KBW6-F1
#
_entry.id   AF-X1KBW6-F1
#
_cell.length_a   1.000
_cell.length_b   1.000
_cell.length_c   1.000
_cell.angle_alpha   90.00
_cell.angle_beta   90.00
_cell.angle_gamma   90.00
#
_symmetry.space_group_name_H-M   'P 1'
#
loop_
_entity.id
_entity.type
_entity.pdbx_description
1 polymer ?
#
loop_
_entity_poly.entity_id
_entity_poly.type
_entity_poly.pdbx_seq_one_letter_code
_entity_poly.pdbx_strand_id
1 'polypeptide(L)'
;MQSLFNNYKGKYVNWVGEIEKIKKNTSGDLVIYFKHFPKAKEYDVRVVLAESNKDKVEKIKKGYLIPYSGRLESYDFVQGYFLVDGDICN
;
A
#
# COMPACT_ATOMS: atom_id res chain seq x y z
N MET A 1 12.52 5.85 -8.83
CA MET A 1 11.65 4.75 -8.36
C MET A 1 12.45 3.46 -8.18
N GLN A 2 13.11 2.95 -9.22
CA GLN A 2 13.91 1.73 -9.13
C GLN A 2 15.08 1.80 -8.12
N SER A 3 15.73 2.97 -7.99
CA SER A 3 16.77 3.21 -6.98
C SER A 3 16.27 3.12 -5.55
N LEU A 4 15.03 3.57 -5.29
CA LEU A 4 14.42 3.50 -3.97
C LEU A 4 14.05 2.04 -3.64
N PHE A 5 13.46 1.31 -4.59
CA PHE A 5 13.22 -0.12 -4.41
C PHE A 5 14.50 -0.89 -4.05
N ASN A 6 15.58 -0.73 -4.82
CA ASN A 6 16.82 -1.51 -4.60
C ASN A 6 17.42 -1.30 -3.21
N ASN A 7 17.21 -0.13 -2.60
CA ASN A 7 17.74 0.20 -1.26
C ASN A 7 16.86 -0.32 -0.11
N TYR A 8 15.56 -0.53 -0.38
CA TYR A 8 14.55 -0.81 0.64
C TYR A 8 13.82 -2.15 0.44
N LYS A 9 14.13 -2.92 -0.61
CA LYS A 9 13.60 -4.27 -0.80
C LYS A 9 13.81 -5.12 0.46
N GLY A 10 12.75 -5.75 0.94
CA GLY A 10 12.72 -6.58 2.15
C GLY A 10 12.66 -5.81 3.46
N LYS A 11 12.73 -4.47 3.44
CA LYS A 11 12.64 -3.62 4.65
C LYS A 11 11.22 -3.11 4.85
N TYR A 12 10.91 -2.80 6.10
CA TYR A 12 9.71 -2.05 6.44
C TYR A 12 9.89 -0.58 6.08
N VAL A 13 8.89 -0.01 5.42
CA VAL A 13 8.80 1.42 5.10
C VAL A 13 7.56 2.01 5.76
N ASN A 14 7.63 3.29 6.08
CA ASN A 14 6.52 4.09 6.59
C ASN A 14 6.26 5.23 5.62
N TRP A 15 5.08 5.29 5.03
CA TRP A 15 4.70 6.28 4.03
C TRP A 15 3.34 6.91 4.37
N VAL A 16 3.04 8.03 3.73
CA VAL A 16 1.73 8.70 3.83
C VAL A 16 1.17 8.81 2.41
N GLY A 17 -0.03 8.26 2.19
CA GLY A 17 -0.62 8.19 0.87
C GLY A 17 -2.13 8.32 0.90
N GLU A 18 -2.71 8.76 -0.22
CA GLU A 18 -4.15 8.87 -0.38
C GLU A 18 -4.74 7.52 -0.80
N ILE A 19 -5.79 7.06 -0.13
CA ILE A 19 -6.47 5.81 -0.49
C ILE A 19 -7.25 6.01 -1.79
N GLU A 20 -6.90 5.25 -2.83
CA GLU A 20 -7.65 5.24 -4.09
C GLU A 20 -8.75 4.16 -4.08
N LYS A 21 -8.43 2.96 -3.59
CA LYS A 21 -9.38 1.84 -3.53
C LYS A 21 -8.93 0.77 -2.54
N ILE A 22 -9.89 -0.04 -2.12
CA ILE A 22 -9.72 -1.17 -1.19
C ILE A 22 -10.43 -2.37 -1.81
N LYS A 23 -9.73 -3.51 -1.95
CA LYS A 23 -10.29 -4.72 -2.57
C LYS A 23 -9.74 -5.98 -1.90
N LYS A 24 -10.50 -7.08 -1.97
CA LYS A 24 -9.95 -8.41 -1.70
C LYS A 24 -9.28 -8.97 -2.95
N ASN A 25 -8.09 -9.55 -2.82
CA ASN A 25 -7.45 -10.31 -3.90
C ASN A 25 -8.10 -11.70 -4.04
N THR A 26 -7.63 -12.50 -4.99
CA THR A 26 -8.16 -13.87 -5.23
C THR A 26 -7.98 -14.80 -4.02
N SER A 27 -6.96 -14.57 -3.19
CA SER A 27 -6.70 -15.33 -1.96
C SER A 27 -7.57 -14.86 -0.77
N GLY A 28 -8.34 -13.80 -0.94
CA GLY A 28 -9.17 -13.21 0.13
C GLY A 28 -8.45 -12.15 0.99
N ASP A 29 -7.19 -11.83 0.70
CA ASP A 29 -6.43 -10.80 1.43
C ASP A 29 -6.92 -9.41 1.07
N LEU A 30 -6.90 -8.53 2.07
CA LEU A 30 -7.34 -7.16 1.90
C LEU A 30 -6.18 -6.31 1.38
N VAL A 31 -6.39 -5.70 0.22
CA VAL A 31 -5.39 -4.89 -0.49
C VAL A 31 -5.86 -3.44 -0.55
N ILE A 32 -5.01 -2.53 -0.09
CA ILE A 32 -5.20 -1.09 -0.19
C ILE A 32 -4.30 -0.54 -1.29
N TYR A 33 -4.87 0.30 -2.13
CA TYR A 33 -4.20 0.96 -3.22
C TYR A 33 -4.04 2.42 -2.86
N PHE A 34 -2.80 2.88 -2.79
CA PHE A 34 -2.46 4.25 -2.46
C PHE A 34 -1.96 5.01 -3.67
N LYS A 35 -2.25 6.32 -3.66
CA LYS A 35 -1.74 7.29 -4.62
C LYS A 35 -0.92 8.34 -3.86
N HIS A 36 0.32 8.55 -4.31
CA HIS A 36 1.22 9.58 -3.78
C HIS A 36 1.44 10.68 -4.82
N PHE A 37 1.42 10.31 -6.11
CA PHE A 37 1.66 11.26 -7.20
C PHE A 37 0.37 11.56 -7.96
N PRO A 38 -0.01 12.84 -8.13
CA PRO A 38 -1.21 13.23 -8.90
C PRO A 38 -1.21 12.67 -10.33
N LYS A 39 -0.01 12.56 -10.93
CA LYS A 39 0.21 12.05 -12.29
C LYS A 39 0.15 10.51 -12.41
N ALA A 40 0.10 9.77 -11.30
CA ALA A 40 -0.11 8.32 -11.37
C ALA A 40 -1.51 8.05 -11.95
N LYS A 41 -1.59 7.08 -12.89
CA LYS A 41 -2.84 6.79 -13.64
C LYS A 41 -4.00 6.45 -12.70
N GLU A 42 -3.75 5.61 -11.69
CA GLU A 42 -4.75 5.28 -10.65
C GLU A 42 -4.10 5.22 -9.27
N TYR A 43 -3.01 4.46 -9.14
CA TYR A 43 -2.28 4.25 -7.89
C TYR A 43 -0.80 4.03 -8.20
N ASP A 44 0.05 4.16 -7.20
CA ASP A 44 1.51 3.91 -7.31
C ASP A 44 2.03 2.97 -6.21
N VAL A 45 1.18 2.60 -5.25
CA VAL A 45 1.49 1.64 -4.19
C VAL A 45 0.30 0.72 -3.94
N ARG A 46 0.59 -0.56 -3.69
CA ARG A 46 -0.35 -1.57 -3.24
C ARG A 46 0.17 -2.18 -1.94
N VAL A 47 -0.71 -2.32 -0.96
CA VAL A 47 -0.38 -2.85 0.36
C VAL A 47 -1.35 -3.98 0.69
N VAL A 48 -0.84 -5.19 0.87
CA VAL A 48 -1.60 -6.28 1.48
C VAL A 48 -1.54 -6.10 2.99
N LEU A 49 -2.70 -5.96 3.63
CA LEU A 49 -2.76 -5.86 5.07
C LEU A 49 -2.48 -7.20 5.74
N ALA A 50 -1.78 -7.15 6.88
CA ALA A 50 -1.69 -8.29 7.77
C ALA A 50 -3.08 -8.69 8.28
N GLU A 51 -3.30 -9.99 8.51
CA GLU A 51 -4.58 -10.53 9.00
C GLU A 51 -5.07 -9.80 10.25
N SER A 52 -4.16 -9.56 11.20
CA SER A 52 -4.43 -8.86 12.47
C SER A 52 -4.90 -7.42 12.31
N ASN A 53 -4.73 -6.82 11.14
CA ASN A 53 -5.00 -5.41 10.87
C ASN A 53 -6.21 -5.21 9.94
N LYS A 54 -6.90 -6.28 9.52
CA LYS A 54 -8.04 -6.19 8.58
C LYS A 54 -9.21 -5.36 9.14
N ASP A 55 -9.47 -5.44 10.44
CA ASP A 55 -10.57 -4.70 11.09
C ASP A 55 -10.37 -3.18 11.04
N LYS A 56 -9.14 -2.69 10.88
CA LYS A 56 -8.85 -1.25 10.75
C LYS A 56 -9.46 -0.64 9.48
N VAL A 57 -9.78 -1.47 8.48
CA VAL A 57 -10.28 -1.01 7.19
C VAL A 57 -11.70 -0.47 7.24
N GLU A 58 -12.52 -0.90 8.20
CA GLU A 58 -13.89 -0.40 8.36
C GLU A 58 -13.95 1.12 8.64
N LYS A 59 -12.84 1.71 9.10
CA LYS A 59 -12.74 3.11 9.51
C LYS A 59 -12.14 4.03 8.45
N ILE A 60 -11.71 3.49 7.31
CA ILE A 60 -11.07 4.26 6.24
C ILE A 60 -11.87 4.20 4.95
N LYS A 61 -11.72 5.22 4.10
CA LYS A 61 -12.39 5.30 2.81
C LYS A 61 -11.51 5.96 1.76
N LYS A 62 -11.92 5.82 0.50
CA LYS A 62 -11.30 6.53 -0.63
C LYS A 62 -11.18 8.03 -0.34
N GLY A 63 -10.04 8.61 -0.73
CA GLY A 63 -9.70 10.03 -0.56
C GLY A 63 -9.05 10.38 0.77
N TYR A 64 -8.93 9.42 1.70
CA TYR A 64 -8.23 9.66 2.97
C TYR A 64 -6.71 9.62 2.76
N LEU A 65 -6.04 10.68 3.22
CA LEU A 65 -4.59 10.76 3.32
C LEU A 65 -4.16 10.24 4.70
N ILE A 66 -3.55 9.06 4.74
CA ILE A 66 -3.22 8.36 6.00
C ILE A 66 -1.78 7.84 6.01
N PRO A 67 -1.14 7.75 7.19
CA PRO A 67 0.10 7.02 7.33
C PRO A 67 -0.15 5.51 7.29
N TYR A 68 0.74 4.78 6.64
CA TYR A 68 0.72 3.33 6.59
C TYR A 68 2.15 2.79 6.56
N SER A 69 2.26 1.52 6.92
CA SER A 69 3.52 0.79 6.91
C SER A 69 3.38 -0.55 6.21
N GLY A 70 4.51 -1.12 5.82
CA GLY A 70 4.56 -2.47 5.29
C GLY A 70 5.97 -2.82 4.83
N ARG A 71 6.22 -4.11 4.62
CA ARG A 71 7.49 -4.60 4.08
C ARG A 71 7.48 -4.50 2.56
N LEU A 72 8.47 -3.82 2.00
CA LEU A 72 8.57 -3.60 0.56
C LEU A 72 9.03 -4.87 -0.15
N GLU A 73 8.14 -5.53 -0.86
CA GLU A 73 8.38 -6.84 -1.45
C GLU A 73 8.85 -6.74 -2.90
N SER A 74 8.15 -5.93 -3.71
CA SER A 74 8.47 -5.77 -5.12
C SER A 74 8.12 -4.38 -5.66
N TYR A 75 8.65 -4.09 -6.85
CA TYR A 75 8.30 -2.93 -7.66
C TYR A 75 8.06 -3.38 -9.08
N ASP A 76 6.94 -2.95 -9.66
CA ASP A 76 6.62 -3.12 -11.07
C ASP A 76 6.42 -1.74 -11.71
N PHE A 77 6.90 -1.57 -12.95
CA PHE A 77 6.82 -0.26 -13.62
C PHE A 77 5.37 0.17 -13.90
N VAL A 78 4.47 -0.78 -14.13
CA VAL A 78 3.06 -0.52 -14.46
C VAL A 78 2.21 -0.43 -13.19
N GLN A 79 2.48 -1.28 -12.20
CA GLN A 79 1.66 -1.43 -11.01
C GLN A 79 2.26 -0.82 -9.73
N GLY A 80 3.42 -0.17 -9.82
CA GLY A 80 4.07 0.52 -8.72
C GLY A 80 4.64 -0.42 -7.66
N TYR A 81 4.82 0.12 -6.45
CA TYR A 81 5.36 -0.64 -5.33
C TYR A 81 4.33 -1.60 -4.74
N PHE A 82 4.82 -2.73 -4.25
CA PHE A 82 4.02 -3.74 -3.59
C PHE A 82 4.59 -4.02 -2.20
N LEU A 83 3.75 -3.84 -1.18
CA LEU A 83 4.08 -4.08 0.21
C LEU A 83 3.20 -5.20 0.77
N VAL A 84 3.79 -5.98 1.68
CA VAL A 84 3.12 -7.03 2.45
C VAL A 84 3.23 -6.73 3.95
N ASP A 85 2.55 -7.52 4.77
CA ASP A 85 2.52 -7.35 6.23
C ASP A 85 2.10 -5.93 6.64
N GLY A 86 1.15 -5.37 5.88
CA GLY A 86 0.78 -3.97 5.97
C GLY A 86 0.00 -3.60 7.23
N ASP A 87 0.20 -2.38 7.68
CA ASP A 87 -0.59 -1.76 8.75
C ASP A 87 -1.01 -0.34 8.39
N ILE A 88 -2.20 0.04 8.84
CA ILE A 88 -2.66 1.42 8.86
C ILE A 88 -2.33 2.00 10.24
N CYS A 89 -1.50 3.03 10.21
CA CYS A 89 -1.17 3.80 11.40
C CYS A 89 -2.28 4.85 11.56
N ASN A 90 -3.11 4.72 12.60
CA ASN A 90 -4.08 5.75 12.99
C ASN A 90 -3.49 6.67 14.05
#